data_AF-A0A0N7K0T0-F1
#
_entry.id   AF-A0A0N7K0T0-F1
#
_cell.length_a   1.000
_cell.length_b   1.000
_cell.length_c   1.000
_cell.angle_alpha   90.00
_cell.angle_beta   90.00
_cell.angle_gamma   90.00
#
_symmetry.space_group_name_H-M   'P 1'
#
loop_
_entity.id
_entity.type
_entity.pdbx_description
1 polymer ?
#
loop_
_entity_poly.entity_id
_entity_poly.type
_entity_poly.pdbx_seq_one_letter_code
_entity_poly.pdbx_strand_id
1 'polypeptide(L)'
;MGGSGIDGEAGERTMATRKTAKAEREVRDRAEAIAAARDRLDADQAERRRREDEAFARYARADRDAEQIVADRDSVIAELEQRRRDAEGEAQKRLEEVEARQREVLAELHREGRKAEDLAAMFELSVKRVRGHLRQARRASAATDSPPVAALPKPPVTTSDNAATA
;
A
#
# COMPACT_ATOMS: atom_id res chain seq x y z
N MET A 1 -71.54 -53.42 -74.43
CA MET A 1 -71.58 -52.98 -73.01
C MET A 1 -70.45 -53.72 -72.31
N GLY A 2 -69.47 -53.12 -71.65
CA GLY A 2 -69.16 -51.72 -71.40
C GLY A 2 -67.64 -51.57 -71.23
N GLY A 3 -67.12 -50.39 -71.55
CA GLY A 3 -65.77 -49.96 -71.22
C GLY A 3 -65.75 -49.06 -69.99
N SER A 4 -64.60 -49.05 -69.30
CA SER A 4 -64.04 -48.10 -68.30
C SER A 4 -63.31 -48.92 -67.24
N GLY A 5 -61.99 -48.94 -67.14
CA GLY A 5 -61.06 -47.80 -67.12
C GLY A 5 -60.59 -47.58 -65.67
N ILE A 6 -59.80 -48.48 -65.08
CA ILE A 6 -58.34 -48.38 -64.80
C ILE A 6 -57.79 -47.00 -64.32
N ASP A 7 -58.61 -46.07 -63.79
CA ASP A 7 -58.16 -44.72 -63.39
C ASP A 7 -58.24 -44.39 -61.89
N GLY A 8 -58.28 -45.40 -61.00
CA GLY A 8 -58.42 -45.19 -59.54
C GLY A 8 -57.09 -45.17 -58.74
N GLU A 9 -56.18 -46.11 -58.99
CA GLU A 9 -55.02 -46.35 -58.11
C GLU A 9 -53.85 -45.36 -58.30
N ALA A 10 -53.69 -44.79 -59.49
CA ALA A 10 -52.61 -43.85 -59.78
C ALA A 10 -52.83 -42.46 -59.12
N GLY A 11 -54.10 -42.06 -58.95
CA GLY A 11 -54.49 -40.80 -58.32
C GLY A 11 -54.30 -40.79 -56.80
N GLU A 12 -54.59 -41.90 -56.12
CA GLU A 12 -54.39 -41.99 -54.66
C GLU A 12 -52.92 -42.07 -54.26
N ARG A 13 -52.09 -42.82 -55.01
CA ARG A 13 -50.64 -42.90 -54.72
C ARG A 13 -49.95 -41.56 -54.90
N THR A 14 -50.28 -40.81 -55.96
CA THR A 14 -49.71 -39.47 -56.19
C THR A 14 -50.17 -38.43 -55.16
N MET A 15 -51.41 -38.52 -54.67
CA MET A 15 -51.91 -37.66 -53.60
C MET A 15 -51.32 -38.00 -52.23
N ALA A 16 -51.08 -39.29 -51.94
CA ALA A 16 -50.40 -39.73 -50.72
C ALA A 16 -48.93 -39.26 -50.70
N THR A 17 -48.20 -39.40 -51.80
CA THR A 17 -46.82 -38.89 -51.92
C THR A 17 -46.72 -37.37 -51.83
N ARG A 18 -47.76 -36.64 -52.28
CA ARG A 18 -47.81 -35.18 -52.17
C ARG A 18 -48.06 -34.72 -50.73
N LYS A 19 -48.85 -35.48 -49.97
CA LYS A 19 -49.09 -35.21 -48.54
C LYS A 19 -47.84 -35.46 -47.69
N THR A 20 -47.09 -36.53 -47.95
CA THR A 20 -45.83 -36.81 -47.24
C THR A 20 -44.76 -35.76 -47.55
N ALA A 21 -44.59 -35.37 -48.82
CA ALA A 21 -43.67 -34.32 -49.22
C ALA A 21 -43.99 -32.96 -48.58
N LYS A 22 -45.28 -32.64 -48.39
CA LYS A 22 -45.72 -31.42 -47.69
C LYS A 22 -45.35 -31.47 -46.20
N ALA A 23 -45.61 -32.59 -45.53
CA ALA A 23 -45.28 -32.77 -44.12
C ALA A 23 -43.76 -32.71 -43.87
N GLU A 24 -42.95 -33.33 -44.74
CA GLU A 24 -41.48 -33.24 -44.66
C GLU A 24 -40.96 -31.82 -44.85
N ARG A 25 -41.60 -31.04 -45.74
CA ARG A 25 -41.29 -29.63 -45.91
C ARG A 25 -41.62 -28.83 -44.66
N GLU A 26 -42.79 -29.04 -44.06
CA GLU A 26 -43.17 -28.36 -42.80
C GLU A 26 -42.21 -28.70 -41.64
N VAL A 27 -41.74 -29.94 -41.56
CA VAL A 27 -40.70 -30.35 -40.59
C VAL A 27 -39.38 -29.63 -40.85
N ARG A 28 -38.96 -29.53 -42.12
CA ARG A 28 -37.74 -28.80 -42.51
C ARG A 28 -37.86 -27.31 -42.17
N ASP A 29 -38.94 -26.67 -42.56
CA ASP A 29 -39.20 -25.25 -42.28
C ASP A 29 -39.21 -24.99 -40.77
N ARG A 30 -39.77 -25.92 -39.97
CA ARG A 30 -39.76 -25.83 -38.51
C ARG A 30 -38.36 -26.04 -37.93
N ALA A 31 -37.57 -26.96 -38.47
CA ALA A 31 -36.19 -27.17 -38.04
C ALA A 31 -35.33 -25.93 -38.34
N GLU A 32 -35.51 -25.30 -39.51
CA GLU A 32 -34.86 -24.05 -39.88
C GLU A 32 -35.27 -22.90 -38.93
N ALA A 33 -36.56 -22.80 -38.58
CA ALA A 33 -37.05 -21.81 -37.63
C ALA A 33 -36.44 -22.00 -36.22
N ILE A 34 -36.29 -23.25 -35.77
CA ILE A 34 -35.64 -23.56 -34.49
C ILE A 34 -34.15 -23.22 -34.53
N ALA A 35 -33.45 -23.54 -35.61
CA ALA A 35 -32.04 -23.20 -35.79
C ALA A 35 -31.83 -21.67 -35.75
N ALA A 36 -32.65 -20.91 -36.49
CA ALA A 36 -32.59 -19.46 -36.47
C ALA A 36 -32.89 -18.86 -35.08
N ALA A 37 -33.80 -19.46 -34.31
CA ALA A 37 -34.08 -19.03 -32.94
C ALA A 37 -32.90 -19.29 -32.00
N ARG A 38 -32.23 -20.45 -32.13
CA ARG A 38 -31.00 -20.76 -31.40
C ARG A 38 -29.90 -19.76 -31.74
N ASP A 39 -29.65 -19.51 -33.02
CA ASP A 39 -28.56 -18.64 -33.43
C ASP A 39 -28.78 -17.19 -32.96
N ARG A 40 -30.04 -16.72 -32.88
CA ARG A 40 -30.38 -15.44 -32.22
C ARG A 40 -30.07 -15.45 -30.72
N LEU A 41 -30.47 -16.51 -30.01
CA LEU A 41 -30.20 -16.65 -28.58
C LEU A 41 -28.69 -16.67 -28.29
N ASP A 42 -27.91 -17.38 -29.11
CA ASP A 42 -26.46 -17.43 -28.98
C ASP A 42 -25.81 -16.07 -29.26
N ALA A 43 -26.33 -15.32 -30.25
CA ALA A 43 -25.88 -13.96 -30.52
C ALA A 43 -26.18 -13.00 -29.35
N ASP A 44 -27.38 -13.07 -28.78
CA ASP A 44 -27.79 -12.25 -27.63
C ASP A 44 -26.93 -12.58 -26.39
N GLN A 45 -26.64 -13.87 -26.16
CA GLN A 45 -25.75 -14.29 -25.08
C GLN A 45 -24.32 -13.79 -25.30
N ALA A 46 -23.80 -13.87 -26.52
CA ALA A 46 -22.47 -13.37 -26.84
C ALA A 46 -22.40 -11.85 -26.63
N GLU A 47 -23.44 -11.11 -27.00
CA GLU A 47 -23.49 -9.67 -26.76
C GLU A 47 -23.56 -9.33 -25.27
N ARG A 48 -24.38 -10.05 -24.50
CA ARG A 48 -24.46 -9.88 -23.05
C ARG A 48 -23.09 -10.12 -22.39
N ARG A 49 -22.40 -11.20 -22.74
CA ARG A 49 -21.05 -11.49 -22.23
C ARG A 49 -20.07 -10.36 -22.56
N ARG A 50 -20.08 -9.85 -23.81
CA ARG A 50 -19.22 -8.70 -24.18
C ARG A 50 -19.48 -7.48 -23.31
N ARG A 51 -20.74 -7.15 -23.04
CA ARG A 51 -21.10 -6.00 -22.18
C ARG A 51 -20.69 -6.24 -20.71
N GLU A 52 -20.83 -7.46 -20.22
CA GLU A 52 -20.38 -7.86 -18.87
C GLU A 52 -18.84 -7.79 -18.76
N ASP A 53 -18.11 -8.34 -19.72
CA ASP A 53 -16.65 -8.29 -19.77
C ASP A 53 -16.13 -6.85 -19.81
N GLU A 54 -16.78 -5.97 -20.58
CA GLU A 54 -16.44 -4.55 -20.61
C GLU A 54 -16.72 -3.88 -19.26
N ALA A 55 -17.83 -4.20 -18.60
CA ALA A 55 -18.13 -3.69 -17.27
C ALA A 55 -17.11 -4.16 -16.23
N PHE A 56 -16.70 -5.43 -16.28
CA PHE A 56 -15.64 -5.97 -15.42
C PHE A 56 -14.30 -5.30 -15.68
N ALA A 57 -13.94 -5.05 -16.94
CA ALA A 57 -12.72 -4.34 -17.28
C ALA A 57 -12.73 -2.89 -16.76
N ARG A 58 -13.87 -2.19 -16.85
CA ARG A 58 -14.02 -0.85 -16.27
C ARG A 58 -13.92 -0.87 -14.74
N TYR A 59 -14.56 -1.84 -14.10
CA TYR A 59 -14.48 -2.01 -12.65
C TYR A 59 -13.04 -2.29 -12.19
N ALA A 60 -12.34 -3.23 -12.82
CA ALA A 60 -10.97 -3.57 -12.46
C ALA A 60 -9.99 -2.40 -12.65
N ARG A 61 -10.22 -1.54 -13.66
CA ARG A 61 -9.45 -0.29 -13.81
C ARG A 61 -9.73 0.67 -12.67
N ALA A 62 -11.01 0.90 -12.34
CA ALA A 62 -11.38 1.79 -11.25
C ALA A 62 -10.85 1.31 -9.89
N ASP A 63 -10.85 -0.01 -9.66
CA ASP A 63 -10.32 -0.62 -8.45
C ASP A 63 -8.80 -0.39 -8.33
N ARG A 64 -8.05 -0.67 -9.41
CA ARG A 64 -6.61 -0.38 -9.48
C ARG A 64 -6.31 1.11 -9.29
N ASP A 65 -7.10 1.99 -9.89
CA ASP A 65 -6.93 3.44 -9.73
C ASP A 65 -7.16 3.86 -8.27
N ALA A 66 -8.15 3.26 -7.60
CA ALA A 66 -8.39 3.50 -6.18
C ALA A 66 -7.24 3.01 -5.28
N GLU A 67 -6.71 1.81 -5.56
CA GLU A 67 -5.52 1.29 -4.87
C GLU A 67 -4.31 2.22 -5.03
N GLN A 68 -4.08 2.71 -6.25
CA GLN A 68 -2.97 3.64 -6.54
C GLN A 68 -3.15 4.96 -5.79
N ILE A 69 -4.36 5.53 -5.78
CA ILE A 69 -4.66 6.77 -5.04
C ILE A 69 -4.38 6.60 -3.55
N VAL A 70 -4.75 5.46 -2.96
CA VAL A 70 -4.48 5.15 -1.56
C VAL A 70 -2.98 5.02 -1.30
N ALA A 71 -2.26 4.29 -2.16
CA ALA A 71 -0.80 4.15 -2.04
C ALA A 71 -0.07 5.50 -2.15
N ASP A 72 -0.47 6.36 -3.09
CA ASP A 72 0.09 7.69 -3.29
C ASP A 72 -0.18 8.57 -2.06
N ARG A 73 -1.41 8.56 -1.55
CA ARG A 73 -1.78 9.28 -0.32
C ARG A 73 -0.91 8.85 0.85
N ASP A 74 -0.77 7.55 1.07
CA ASP A 74 -0.03 7.01 2.21
C ASP A 74 1.47 7.31 2.09
N SER A 75 2.02 7.26 0.87
CA SER A 75 3.40 7.68 0.59
C SER A 75 3.63 9.16 0.92
N VAL A 76 2.71 10.05 0.49
CA VAL A 76 2.81 11.49 0.77
C VAL A 76 2.71 11.77 2.27
N ILE A 77 1.82 11.08 2.98
CA ILE A 77 1.69 11.21 4.44
C ILE A 77 3.01 10.80 5.12
N ALA A 78 3.57 9.65 4.75
CA ALA A 78 4.82 9.15 5.32
C ALA A 78 5.98 10.14 5.09
N GLU A 79 6.05 10.74 3.91
CA GLU A 79 7.05 11.76 3.59
C GLU A 79 6.88 13.02 4.45
N LEU A 80 5.66 13.52 4.60
CA LEU A 80 5.38 14.70 5.43
C LEU A 80 5.69 14.45 6.90
N GLU A 81 5.37 13.27 7.42
CA GLU A 81 5.72 12.89 8.79
C GLU A 81 7.23 12.82 8.99
N GLN A 82 7.98 12.30 8.02
CA GLN A 82 9.43 12.28 8.07
C GLN A 82 10.00 13.70 8.11
N ARG A 83 9.55 14.57 7.18
CA ARG A 83 9.98 15.98 7.14
C ARG A 83 9.65 16.71 8.44
N ARG A 84 8.50 16.42 9.06
CA ARG A 84 8.15 16.99 10.38
C ARG A 84 9.15 16.55 11.45
N ARG A 85 9.43 15.26 11.55
CA ARG A 85 10.41 14.71 12.52
C ARG A 85 11.79 15.31 12.31
N ASP A 86 12.22 15.45 11.07
CA ASP A 86 13.53 16.04 10.74
C ASP A 86 13.59 17.52 11.13
N ALA A 87 12.52 18.28 10.86
CA ALA A 87 12.43 19.68 11.26
C ALA A 87 12.42 19.86 12.78
N GLU A 88 11.68 19.02 13.51
CA GLU A 88 11.66 18.99 14.98
C GLU A 88 13.04 18.66 15.55
N GLY A 89 13.71 17.63 15.00
CA GLY A 89 15.04 17.22 15.42
C GLY A 89 16.10 18.29 15.16
N GLU A 90 16.08 18.92 13.98
CA GLU A 90 17.00 20.01 13.64
C GLU A 90 16.75 21.26 14.50
N ALA A 91 15.50 21.62 14.75
CA ALA A 91 15.16 22.74 15.63
C ALA A 91 15.63 22.46 17.07
N GLN A 92 15.40 21.25 17.57
CA GLN A 92 15.85 20.84 18.90
C GLN A 92 17.37 20.90 19.02
N LYS A 93 18.11 20.37 18.03
CA LYS A 93 19.57 20.44 17.99
C LYS A 93 20.08 21.89 18.01
N ARG A 94 19.50 22.76 17.18
CA ARG A 94 19.87 24.19 17.16
C ARG A 94 19.57 24.87 18.50
N LEU A 95 18.47 24.53 19.15
CA LEU A 95 18.14 25.05 20.46
C LEU A 95 19.16 24.60 21.50
N GLU A 96 19.55 23.33 21.51
CA GLU A 96 20.57 22.78 22.40
C GLU A 96 21.94 23.46 22.20
N GLU A 97 22.33 23.74 20.95
CA GLU A 97 23.55 24.48 20.61
C GLU A 97 23.52 25.94 21.09
N VAL A 98 22.37 26.61 20.97
CA VAL A 98 22.19 27.97 21.50
C VAL A 98 22.26 27.95 23.02
N GLU A 99 21.57 27.01 23.68
CA GLU A 99 21.61 26.89 25.13
C GLU A 99 23.01 26.52 25.65
N ALA A 100 23.79 25.73 24.91
CA ALA A 100 25.18 25.44 25.23
C ALA A 100 26.03 26.71 25.21
N ARG A 101 25.93 27.50 24.14
CA ARG A 101 26.62 28.80 24.04
C ARG A 101 26.20 29.77 25.15
N GLN A 102 24.90 29.84 25.47
CA GLN A 102 24.42 30.65 26.59
C GLN A 102 25.04 30.22 27.93
N ARG A 103 25.15 28.90 28.18
CA ARG A 103 25.80 28.35 29.39
C ARG A 103 27.28 28.72 29.44
N GLU A 104 27.99 28.63 28.32
CA GLU A 104 29.41 28.98 28.22
C GLU A 104 29.65 30.45 28.56
N VAL A 105 28.88 31.36 27.97
CA VAL A 105 28.98 32.81 28.24
C VAL A 105 28.71 33.12 29.71
N LEU A 106 27.65 32.54 30.30
CA LEU A 106 27.36 32.74 31.73
C LEU A 106 28.50 32.20 32.62
N ALA A 107 29.08 31.05 32.27
CA ALA A 107 30.19 30.48 33.01
C ALA A 107 31.49 31.29 32.88
N GLU A 108 31.74 31.89 31.72
CA GLU A 108 32.85 32.82 31.49
C GLU A 108 32.71 34.07 32.36
N LEU A 109 31.58 34.78 32.28
CA LEU A 109 31.34 35.99 33.08
C LEU A 109 31.38 35.71 34.59
N HIS A 110 30.91 34.54 35.01
CA HIS A 110 31.00 34.12 36.42
C HIS A 110 32.46 33.86 36.84
N ARG A 111 33.31 33.31 35.96
CA ARG A 111 34.76 33.15 36.23
C ARG A 111 35.47 34.49 36.31
N GLU A 112 35.01 35.50 35.57
CA GLU A 112 35.51 36.88 35.65
C GLU A 112 35.05 37.63 36.92
N GLY A 113 34.25 36.99 37.78
CA GLY A 113 33.89 37.50 39.11
C GLY A 113 32.47 38.03 39.24
N ARG A 114 31.62 37.92 38.21
CA ARG A 114 30.20 38.28 38.31
C ARG A 114 29.44 37.27 39.15
N LYS A 115 28.60 37.76 40.09
CA LYS A 115 27.74 36.90 40.90
C LYS A 115 26.51 36.44 40.11
N ALA A 116 25.90 35.33 40.54
CA ALA A 116 24.72 34.78 39.88
C ALA A 116 23.52 35.76 39.90
N GLU A 117 23.40 36.57 40.94
CA GLU A 117 22.38 37.61 41.09
C GLU A 117 22.58 38.75 40.08
N ASP A 118 23.82 39.17 39.85
CA ASP A 118 24.16 40.22 38.87
C ASP A 118 23.89 39.72 37.45
N LEU A 119 24.29 38.48 37.13
CA LEU A 119 24.00 37.86 35.84
C LEU A 119 22.50 37.68 35.61
N ALA A 120 21.75 37.34 36.65
CA ALA A 120 20.29 37.25 36.59
C ALA A 120 19.65 38.60 36.23
N ALA A 121 20.12 39.69 36.84
CA ALA A 121 19.67 41.03 36.52
C ALA A 121 20.08 41.46 35.09
N MET A 122 21.32 41.20 34.67
CA MET A 122 21.85 41.61 33.37
C MET A 122 21.16 40.92 32.17
N PHE A 123 20.83 39.64 32.31
CA PHE A 123 20.22 38.85 31.23
C PHE A 123 18.71 38.67 31.41
N GLU A 124 18.10 39.38 32.38
CA GLU A 124 16.67 39.29 32.70
C GLU A 124 16.21 37.85 32.97
N LEU A 125 17.06 37.06 33.61
CA LEU A 125 16.80 35.66 33.96
C LEU A 125 16.49 35.52 35.45
N SER A 126 15.75 34.49 35.82
CA SER A 126 15.64 34.13 37.23
C SER A 126 17.00 33.65 37.77
N VAL A 127 17.34 34.04 39.01
CA VAL A 127 18.55 33.55 39.69
C VAL A 127 18.62 32.02 39.71
N LYS A 128 17.46 31.35 39.85
CA LYS A 128 17.37 29.88 39.79
C LYS A 128 17.84 29.33 38.44
N ARG A 129 17.45 29.96 37.33
CA ARG A 129 17.84 29.56 35.97
C ARG A 129 19.35 29.76 35.75
N VAL A 130 19.89 30.91 36.14
CA VAL A 130 21.33 31.20 36.07
C VAL A 130 22.14 30.18 36.87
N ARG A 131 21.77 29.93 38.14
CA ARG A 131 22.41 28.90 38.97
C ARG A 131 22.30 27.50 38.36
N GLY A 132 21.21 27.20 37.66
CA GLY A 132 21.02 25.98 36.88
C GLY A 132 22.05 25.85 35.75
N HIS A 133 22.17 26.88 34.91
CA HIS A 133 23.14 26.94 33.81
C HIS A 133 24.59 26.81 34.32
N LEU A 134 24.96 27.52 35.38
CA LEU A 134 26.31 27.43 35.98
C LEU A 134 26.62 26.03 36.53
N ARG A 135 25.64 25.37 37.18
CA ARG A 135 25.80 23.98 37.64
C ARG A 135 25.99 23.01 36.48
N GLN A 136 25.23 23.18 35.40
CA GLN A 136 25.35 22.34 34.20
C GLN A 136 26.70 22.56 33.51
N ALA A 137 27.15 23.81 33.34
CA ALA A 137 28.46 24.14 32.79
C ALA A 137 29.61 23.52 33.60
N ARG A 138 29.52 23.58 34.94
CA ARG A 138 30.50 22.93 35.82
C ARG A 138 30.54 21.40 35.64
N ARG A 139 29.39 20.76 35.47
CA ARG A 139 29.30 19.31 35.22
C ARG A 139 29.87 18.92 33.85
N ALA A 140 29.60 19.71 32.81
CA ALA A 140 30.13 19.49 31.47
C ALA A 140 31.67 19.62 31.45
N SER A 141 32.23 20.62 32.15
CA SER A 141 33.67 20.78 32.31
C SER A 141 34.31 19.58 33.04
N ALA A 142 33.68 19.09 34.12
CA ALA A 142 34.18 17.95 34.88
C ALA A 142 34.15 16.61 34.10
N ALA A 143 33.22 16.46 33.15
CA ALA A 143 33.16 15.28 32.29
C ALA A 143 34.27 15.27 31.22
N THR A 144 34.79 16.44 30.84
CA THR A 144 35.86 16.57 29.83
C THR A 144 37.24 16.26 30.42
N ASP A 145 37.43 16.45 31.74
CA ASP A 145 38.70 16.22 32.45
C ASP A 145 38.87 14.79 33.01
N SER A 146 37.96 13.86 32.70
CA SER A 146 38.13 12.44 33.08
C SER A 146 38.91 11.68 32.00
N PRO A 147 40.15 11.22 32.26
CA PRO A 147 40.89 10.40 31.30
C PRO A 147 40.15 9.07 31.06
N PRO A 148 40.18 8.51 29.84
CA PRO A 148 39.65 7.17 29.60
C PRO A 148 40.51 6.18 30.38
N VAL A 149 40.00 5.66 31.49
CA VAL A 149 40.61 4.51 32.15
C VAL A 149 40.47 3.34 31.19
N ALA A 150 41.56 3.03 30.47
CA ALA A 150 41.67 1.86 29.62
C ALA A 150 41.33 0.62 30.46
N ALA A 151 40.17 0.01 30.17
CA ALA A 151 39.79 -1.25 30.77
C ALA A 151 40.78 -2.33 30.29
N LEU A 152 41.59 -2.87 31.22
CA LEU A 152 42.42 -4.05 30.96
C LEU A 152 41.53 -5.20 30.45
N PRO A 153 41.86 -5.84 29.31
CA PRO A 153 41.15 -7.03 28.87
C PRO A 153 41.44 -8.19 29.82
N LYS A 154 40.37 -8.82 30.33
CA LYS A 154 40.45 -10.09 31.08
C LYS A 154 40.87 -11.22 30.13
N PRO A 155 41.74 -12.16 30.57
CA PRO A 155 42.18 -13.27 29.73
C PRO A 155 41.01 -14.25 29.46
N PRO A 156 40.95 -14.85 28.25
CA PRO A 156 39.94 -15.85 27.93
C PRO A 156 40.20 -17.14 28.71
N VAL A 157 39.16 -17.63 29.38
CA VAL A 157 39.15 -18.96 29.98
C VAL A 157 39.05 -19.97 28.84
N THR A 158 40.13 -20.69 28.56
CA THR A 158 40.13 -21.86 27.69
C THR A 158 39.45 -23.01 28.42
N THR A 159 38.19 -23.29 28.10
CA THR A 159 37.60 -24.60 28.43
C THR A 159 38.11 -25.60 27.39
N SER A 160 39.22 -26.24 27.73
CA SER A 160 39.68 -27.50 27.14
C SER A 160 39.10 -28.63 27.97
N ASP A 161 38.33 -29.52 27.34
CA ASP A 161 38.18 -30.95 27.67
C ASP A 161 36.90 -31.47 27.00
N ASN A 162 36.78 -32.71 26.56
CA ASN A 162 37.71 -33.71 26.06
C ASN A 162 36.81 -34.74 25.38
N ALA A 163 37.37 -35.50 24.45
CA ALA A 163 36.69 -36.59 23.77
C ALA A 163 36.46 -37.80 24.71
N ALA A 164 35.73 -38.78 24.16
CA ALA A 164 35.54 -40.16 24.60
C ALA A 164 34.28 -40.38 25.48
N THR A 165 33.44 -41.41 25.30
CA THR A 165 33.60 -42.69 24.58
C THR A 165 32.22 -43.36 24.47
N ALA A 166 32.11 -44.27 23.48
CA ALA A 166 31.24 -45.46 23.43
C ALA A 166 29.75 -45.26 23.11
#